data_AF-A0A2D5HP13-F1
#
_entry.id   AF-A0A2D5HP13-F1
#
_cell.length_a   1.000
_cell.length_b   1.000
_cell.length_c   1.000
_cell.angle_alpha   90.00
_cell.angle_beta   90.00
_cell.angle_gamma   90.00
#
_symmetry.space_group_name_H-M   'P 1'
#
loop_
_entity.id
_entity.type
_entity.pdbx_description
1 polymer ?
#
loop_
_entity_poly.entity_id
_entity_poly.type
_entity_poly.pdbx_seq_one_letter_code
_entity_poly.pdbx_strand_id
1 'polypeptide(L)'
;MLNLNRPIKMPFIILTFLLISCEKETSEVLDADLTLKQQIAQKILKKTNAIREDLGLSELQQNDDMDELAELHSINMISYDFFDHVDHENKSPSDRADDLNFSWSSIAENIGFVPWFENVNGCGDTRSAEVISQCVVEGWRNSPGHYANMVGEFNELGVGVAFTQDSIVYFTQVFRIP
;
A
#
# COMPACT_ATOMS: atom_id res chain seq x y z
N MET A 1 40.91 -74.36 16.74
CA MET A 1 40.98 -74.22 15.27
C MET A 1 40.39 -72.86 14.92
N LEU A 2 41.27 -71.89 14.65
CA LEU A 2 41.48 -71.19 13.37
C LEU A 2 40.81 -69.81 13.32
N ASN A 3 41.68 -68.82 13.58
CA ASN A 3 41.59 -67.40 13.25
C ASN A 3 41.09 -67.12 11.83
N LEU A 4 40.30 -66.06 11.64
CA LEU A 4 40.42 -65.22 10.45
C LEU A 4 40.02 -63.76 10.72
N ASN A 5 41.06 -62.93 10.86
CA ASN A 5 41.29 -61.62 10.24
C ASN A 5 40.15 -60.59 10.15
N ARG A 6 40.33 -59.49 10.88
CA ARG A 6 39.89 -58.15 10.45
C ARG A 6 40.84 -57.60 9.39
N PRO A 7 40.30 -56.89 8.38
CA PRO A 7 40.90 -55.62 7.98
C PRO A 7 39.90 -54.45 7.96
N ILE A 8 40.33 -53.34 8.53
CA ILE A 8 39.73 -51.99 8.45
C ILE A 8 40.00 -51.42 7.06
N LYS A 9 38.99 -50.90 6.34
CA LYS A 9 39.16 -49.90 5.28
C LYS A 9 37.97 -48.93 5.18
N MET A 10 38.29 -47.68 5.52
CA MET A 10 37.78 -46.35 5.11
C MET A 10 36.39 -46.17 4.48
N PRO A 11 35.66 -45.09 4.87
CA PRO A 11 34.37 -44.74 4.29
C PRO A 11 34.54 -44.18 2.87
N PHE A 12 33.73 -44.67 1.94
CA PHE A 12 33.66 -44.12 0.58
C PHE A 12 32.75 -42.89 0.62
N ILE A 13 33.34 -41.72 0.83
CA ILE A 13 32.70 -40.42 0.64
C ILE A 13 32.58 -40.22 -0.87
N ILE A 14 31.36 -40.35 -1.40
CA ILE A 14 31.04 -39.92 -2.76
C ILE A 14 30.93 -38.39 -2.71
N LEU A 15 32.02 -37.73 -3.09
CA LEU A 15 32.08 -36.29 -3.31
C LEU A 15 31.42 -35.98 -4.67
N THR A 16 30.10 -35.86 -4.69
CA THR A 16 29.38 -35.26 -5.83
C THR A 16 29.64 -33.76 -5.84
N PHE A 17 30.66 -33.35 -6.61
CA PHE A 17 30.75 -32.01 -7.16
C PHE A 17 29.66 -31.88 -8.23
N LEU A 18 28.51 -31.29 -7.87
CA LEU A 18 27.59 -30.71 -8.84
C LEU A 18 27.50 -29.21 -8.57
N LEU A 19 28.12 -28.48 -9.50
CA LEU A 19 27.93 -27.09 -9.89
C LEU A 19 26.90 -26.33 -9.05
N ILE A 20 27.41 -25.46 -8.17
CA ILE A 20 26.67 -24.34 -7.59
C ILE A 20 26.30 -23.43 -8.77
N SER A 21 25.09 -23.61 -9.30
CA SER A 21 24.44 -22.57 -10.08
C SER A 21 24.20 -21.42 -9.12
N CYS A 22 24.85 -20.28 -9.39
CA CYS A 22 24.57 -19.04 -8.70
C CYS A 22 23.22 -18.53 -9.25
N GLU A 23 22.12 -19.03 -8.68
CA GLU A 23 20.80 -18.47 -8.94
C GLU A 23 20.72 -17.13 -8.22
N LYS A 24 20.85 -16.07 -9.01
CA LYS A 24 20.59 -14.71 -8.59
C LYS A 24 19.08 -14.52 -8.48
N GLU A 25 18.43 -15.21 -7.56
CA GLU A 25 17.04 -14.92 -7.18
C GLU A 25 17.04 -13.79 -6.15
N THR A 26 17.15 -12.56 -6.64
CA THR A 26 17.02 -11.36 -5.81
C THR A 26 16.23 -10.31 -6.57
N SER A 27 14.96 -10.60 -6.87
CA SER A 27 13.91 -9.56 -7.00
C SER A 27 12.46 -10.06 -7.00
N GLU A 28 12.17 -11.36 -6.86
CA GLU A 28 10.78 -11.89 -6.93
C GLU A 28 10.15 -12.24 -5.57
N VAL A 29 10.82 -11.96 -4.44
CA VAL A 29 10.36 -12.40 -3.10
C VAL A 29 9.58 -11.33 -2.31
N LEU A 30 9.40 -10.11 -2.85
CA LEU A 30 8.67 -9.04 -2.14
C LEU A 30 7.13 -9.08 -2.31
N ASP A 31 6.60 -9.88 -3.25
CA ASP A 31 5.16 -9.87 -3.59
C ASP A 31 4.32 -10.95 -2.85
N ALA A 32 4.91 -11.77 -1.98
CA ALA A 32 4.25 -13.02 -1.54
C ALA A 32 3.37 -12.97 -0.28
N ASP A 33 3.20 -11.86 0.44
CA ASP A 33 2.21 -11.79 1.54
C ASP A 33 1.74 -10.37 1.92
N LEU A 34 1.43 -9.53 0.93
CA LEU A 34 0.77 -8.26 1.22
C LEU A 34 -0.71 -8.48 1.49
N THR A 35 -1.23 -7.86 2.55
CA THR A 35 -2.67 -7.79 2.77
C THR A 35 -3.36 -7.08 1.59
N LEU A 36 -4.64 -7.37 1.37
CA LEU A 36 -5.43 -6.70 0.33
C LEU A 36 -5.36 -5.16 0.44
N LYS A 37 -5.37 -4.62 1.67
CA LYS A 37 -5.24 -3.18 1.93
C LYS A 37 -3.91 -2.62 1.43
N GLN A 38 -2.80 -3.30 1.75
CA GLN A 38 -1.46 -2.90 1.29
C GLN A 38 -1.34 -2.98 -0.24
N GLN A 39 -1.91 -4.02 -0.86
CA GLN A 39 -1.94 -4.12 -2.32
C GLN A 39 -2.72 -2.96 -2.96
N ILE A 40 -3.84 -2.56 -2.36
CA ILE A 40 -4.62 -1.40 -2.83
C ILE A 40 -3.82 -0.11 -2.66
N ALA A 41 -3.21 0.11 -1.48
CA ALA A 41 -2.38 1.28 -1.18
C ALA A 41 -1.24 1.46 -2.19
N GLN A 42 -0.45 0.41 -2.43
CA GLN A 42 0.64 0.42 -3.42
C GLN A 42 0.16 0.71 -4.83
N LYS A 43 -1.00 0.16 -5.23
CA LYS A 43 -1.59 0.43 -6.55
C LYS A 43 -2.10 1.86 -6.67
N ILE A 44 -2.69 2.42 -5.62
CA ILE A 44 -3.09 3.84 -5.57
C ILE A 44 -1.87 4.74 -5.72
N LEU A 45 -0.78 4.46 -4.98
CA LEU A 45 0.49 5.17 -5.13
C LEU A 45 1.01 5.09 -6.57
N LYS A 46 1.13 3.88 -7.13
CA LYS A 46 1.61 3.68 -8.50
C LYS A 46 0.80 4.46 -9.53
N LYS A 47 -0.53 4.44 -9.42
CA LYS A 47 -1.42 5.18 -10.33
C LYS A 47 -1.33 6.69 -10.14
N THR A 48 -1.14 7.15 -8.90
CA THR A 48 -0.89 8.57 -8.61
C THR A 48 0.44 9.03 -9.18
N ASN A 49 1.51 8.24 -9.04
CA ASN A 49 2.81 8.54 -9.61
C ASN A 49 2.82 8.51 -11.14
N ALA A 50 2.04 7.63 -11.79
CA ALA A 50 1.87 7.66 -13.24
C ALA A 50 1.26 9.00 -13.72
N ILE A 51 0.28 9.55 -12.99
CA ILE A 51 -0.28 10.88 -13.28
C ILE A 51 0.77 11.97 -13.13
N ARG A 52 1.64 11.86 -12.12
CA ARG A 52 2.73 12.82 -11.87
C ARG A 52 3.81 12.74 -12.94
N GLU A 53 4.18 11.52 -13.35
CA GLU A 53 5.14 11.25 -14.42
C GLU A 53 4.68 11.84 -15.75
N ASP A 54 3.40 11.68 -16.12
CA ASP A 54 2.80 12.27 -17.33
C ASP A 54 2.95 13.81 -17.38
N LEU A 55 3.12 14.45 -16.22
CA LEU A 55 3.32 15.90 -16.06
C LEU A 55 4.78 16.29 -15.85
N GLY A 56 5.71 15.34 -15.79
CA GLY A 56 7.11 15.57 -15.49
C GLY A 56 7.40 15.95 -14.03
N LEU A 57 6.49 15.60 -13.11
CA LEU A 57 6.65 15.83 -11.67
C LEU A 57 7.40 14.66 -11.02
N SER A 58 8.10 14.93 -9.91
CA SER A 58 8.77 13.90 -9.12
C SER A 58 7.77 12.92 -8.50
N GLU A 59 8.15 11.64 -8.45
CA GLU A 59 7.36 10.60 -7.78
C GLU A 59 7.26 10.84 -6.27
N LEU A 60 6.10 10.49 -5.71
CA LEU A 60 5.87 10.40 -4.27
C LEU A 60 6.45 9.09 -3.76
N GLN A 61 7.03 9.10 -2.56
CA GLN A 61 7.45 7.91 -1.84
C GLN A 61 6.37 7.45 -0.87
N GLN A 62 6.10 6.15 -0.79
CA GLN A 62 5.20 5.64 0.24
C GLN A 62 5.79 5.89 1.62
N ASN A 63 4.97 6.29 2.59
CA ASN A 63 5.42 6.49 3.96
C ASN A 63 4.47 5.81 4.96
N ASP A 64 5.03 4.97 5.83
CA ASP A 64 4.26 4.15 6.78
C ASP A 64 3.50 4.99 7.83
N ASP A 65 4.07 6.10 8.30
CA ASP A 65 3.38 7.02 9.24
C ASP A 65 2.13 7.62 8.57
N MET A 66 2.24 7.95 7.28
CA MET A 66 1.11 8.48 6.52
C MET A 66 0.09 7.41 6.15
N ASP A 67 0.52 6.16 5.94
CA ASP A 67 -0.41 5.02 5.80
C ASP A 67 -1.25 4.84 7.08
N GLU A 68 -0.60 4.88 8.25
CA GLU A 68 -1.28 4.81 9.56
C GLU A 68 -2.27 5.96 9.75
N LEU A 69 -1.82 7.20 9.54
CA LEU A 69 -2.66 8.40 9.67
C LEU A 69 -3.90 8.33 8.78
N ALA A 70 -3.72 7.91 7.53
CA ALA A 70 -4.79 7.78 6.55
C ALA A 70 -5.77 6.62 6.88
N GLU A 71 -5.26 5.49 7.37
CA GLU A 71 -6.10 4.34 7.75
C GLU A 71 -6.95 4.68 8.98
N LEU A 72 -6.36 5.35 9.98
CA LEU A 72 -7.08 5.81 11.16
C LEU A 72 -8.26 6.73 10.77
N HIS A 73 -8.06 7.66 9.84
CA HIS A 73 -9.15 8.53 9.40
C HIS A 73 -10.24 7.77 8.62
N SER A 74 -9.85 6.81 7.77
CA SER A 74 -10.80 5.95 7.06
C SER A 74 -11.64 5.12 8.03
N ILE A 75 -11.03 4.57 9.07
CA ILE A 75 -11.73 3.86 10.16
C ILE A 75 -12.61 4.84 10.95
N ASN A 76 -12.16 6.07 11.15
CA ASN A 76 -12.90 7.08 11.90
C ASN A 76 -14.21 7.45 11.19
N MET A 77 -14.15 7.74 9.89
CA MET A 77 -15.32 8.00 9.04
C MET A 77 -16.36 6.86 9.14
N ILE A 78 -15.89 5.61 9.09
CA ILE A 78 -16.77 4.44 9.24
C ILE A 78 -17.34 4.34 10.66
N SER A 79 -16.52 4.50 11.69
CA SER A 79 -16.90 4.24 13.09
C SER A 79 -17.90 5.26 13.63
N TYR A 80 -17.86 6.48 13.10
CA TYR A 80 -18.69 7.59 13.57
C TYR A 80 -19.69 8.09 12.51
N ASP A 81 -19.87 7.33 11.42
CA ASP A 81 -20.88 7.57 10.37
C ASP A 81 -20.82 8.98 9.77
N PHE A 82 -19.65 9.37 9.26
CA PHE A 82 -19.46 10.64 8.58
C PHE A 82 -18.50 10.51 7.38
N PHE A 83 -18.51 11.52 6.51
CA PHE A 83 -17.58 11.63 5.38
C PHE A 83 -17.13 13.08 5.24
N ASP A 84 -16.03 13.42 5.91
CA ASP A 84 -15.47 14.78 5.99
C ASP A 84 -13.98 14.69 6.30
N HIS A 85 -13.20 15.68 5.88
CA HIS A 85 -11.78 15.81 6.20
C HIS A 85 -11.52 16.09 7.69
N VAL A 86 -12.48 16.76 8.35
CA VAL A 86 -12.44 17.00 9.79
C VAL A 86 -13.04 15.81 10.51
N ASP A 87 -12.30 15.23 11.46
CA ASP A 87 -12.75 14.03 12.15
C ASP A 87 -13.84 14.29 13.22
N HIS A 88 -14.33 13.20 13.83
CA HIS A 88 -15.34 13.26 14.89
C HIS A 88 -14.95 14.08 16.15
N GLU A 89 -13.65 14.37 16.33
CA GLU A 89 -13.12 15.20 17.42
C GLU A 89 -12.80 16.63 16.95
N ASN A 90 -13.24 16.99 15.73
CA ASN A 90 -13.02 18.28 15.10
C ASN A 90 -11.53 18.56 14.78
N LYS A 91 -10.78 17.51 14.40
CA LYS A 91 -9.36 17.60 14.03
C LYS A 91 -9.15 17.52 12.52
N SER A 92 -8.33 18.41 12.00
CA SER A 92 -7.84 18.40 10.62
C SER A 92 -6.78 17.30 10.41
N PRO A 93 -6.38 17.00 9.15
CA PRO A 93 -5.29 16.06 8.89
C PRO A 93 -3.98 16.42 9.62
N SER A 94 -3.65 17.71 9.71
CA SER A 94 -2.50 18.20 10.48
C SER A 94 -2.64 17.98 11.97
N ASP A 95 -3.82 18.24 12.55
CA ASP A 95 -4.05 18.01 13.98
C ASP A 95 -3.92 16.50 14.31
N ARG A 96 -4.43 15.63 13.43
CA ARG A 96 -4.28 14.17 13.56
C ARG A 96 -2.81 13.73 13.46
N ALA A 97 -2.01 14.38 12.59
CA ALA A 97 -0.57 14.13 12.50
C ALA A 97 0.18 14.57 13.78
N ASP A 98 -0.19 15.73 14.33
CA ASP A 98 0.38 16.27 15.57
C ASP A 98 0.10 15.36 16.77
N ASP A 99 -1.10 14.80 16.88
CA ASP A 99 -1.48 13.85 17.94
C ASP A 99 -0.60 12.59 17.94
N LEU A 100 -0.17 12.15 16.76
CA LEU A 100 0.72 11.00 16.57
C LEU A 100 2.22 11.38 16.63
N ASN A 101 2.54 12.66 16.79
CA ASN A 101 3.90 13.21 16.72
C ASN A 101 4.61 12.96 15.38
N PHE A 102 3.85 12.91 14.28
CA PHE A 102 4.41 12.82 12.93
C PHE A 102 4.82 14.21 12.46
N SER A 103 6.09 14.42 12.11
CA SER A 103 6.58 15.72 11.65
C SER A 103 6.01 16.08 10.27
N TRP A 104 5.62 17.32 10.09
CA TRP A 104 5.19 17.86 8.80
C TRP A 104 5.47 19.36 8.70
N SER A 105 5.75 19.82 7.49
CA SER A 105 5.76 21.23 7.09
C SER A 105 4.64 21.57 6.09
N SER A 106 4.11 20.57 5.40
CA SER A 106 2.89 20.67 4.59
C SER A 106 2.17 19.33 4.57
N ILE A 107 0.83 19.36 4.63
CA ILE A 107 -0.02 18.18 4.57
C ILE A 107 -1.27 18.46 3.74
N ALA A 108 -1.71 17.48 2.95
CA ALA A 108 -2.97 17.53 2.22
C ALA A 108 -3.65 16.16 2.21
N GLU A 109 -4.96 16.15 1.99
CA GLU A 109 -5.76 14.92 2.08
C GLU A 109 -6.76 14.80 0.94
N ASN A 110 -6.88 13.58 0.40
CA ASN A 110 -8.03 13.19 -0.42
C ASN A 110 -8.79 12.07 0.30
N ILE A 111 -10.12 12.15 0.35
CA ILE A 111 -10.99 11.07 0.85
C ILE A 111 -11.89 10.55 -0.26
N GLY A 112 -12.27 9.28 -0.18
CA GLY A 112 -13.15 8.65 -1.16
C GLY A 112 -13.72 7.35 -0.66
N PHE A 113 -14.80 6.88 -1.28
CA PHE A 113 -15.30 5.54 -1.05
C PHE A 113 -15.77 4.90 -2.35
N VAL A 114 -15.65 3.58 -2.44
CA VAL A 114 -16.07 2.78 -3.60
C VAL A 114 -16.75 1.51 -3.08
N PRO A 115 -17.93 1.12 -3.60
CA PRO A 115 -18.50 -0.19 -3.28
C PRO A 115 -17.56 -1.33 -3.71
N TRP A 116 -17.41 -2.36 -2.87
CA TRP A 116 -16.71 -3.61 -3.19
C TRP A 116 -17.71 -4.60 -3.81
N PHE A 117 -17.98 -4.45 -5.11
CA PHE A 117 -19.08 -5.16 -5.77
C PHE A 117 -18.79 -5.44 -7.26
N GLU A 118 -19.54 -6.37 -7.84
CA GLU A 118 -19.31 -6.83 -9.23
C GLU A 118 -19.75 -5.85 -10.32
N ASN A 119 -20.70 -4.97 -10.01
CA ASN A 119 -21.37 -4.11 -10.98
C ASN A 119 -21.44 -2.67 -10.49
N VAL A 120 -20.29 -2.10 -10.11
CA VAL A 120 -20.20 -0.70 -9.70
C VAL A 120 -20.25 0.19 -10.94
N ASN A 121 -21.20 1.13 -10.98
CA ASN A 121 -21.35 2.05 -12.11
C ASN A 121 -20.05 2.85 -12.34
N GLY A 122 -19.55 2.86 -13.57
CA GLY A 122 -18.29 3.52 -13.95
C GLY A 122 -17.02 2.73 -13.62
N CYS A 123 -17.09 1.65 -12.83
CA CYS A 123 -15.91 0.91 -12.36
C CYS A 123 -15.95 -0.61 -12.63
N GLY A 124 -17.12 -1.19 -12.92
CA GLY A 124 -17.25 -2.63 -13.18
C GLY A 124 -17.08 -3.46 -11.90
N ASP A 125 -16.32 -4.55 -11.99
CA ASP A 125 -16.05 -5.44 -10.84
C ASP A 125 -14.88 -4.92 -10.00
N THR A 126 -15.22 -4.23 -8.92
CA THR A 126 -14.23 -3.62 -8.01
C THR A 126 -13.65 -4.61 -7.01
N ARG A 127 -13.98 -5.90 -7.07
CA ARG A 127 -13.50 -6.92 -6.10
C ARG A 127 -12.08 -7.40 -6.39
N SER A 128 -11.20 -6.47 -6.74
CA SER A 128 -9.77 -6.68 -6.89
C SER A 128 -9.03 -5.40 -6.56
N ALA A 129 -7.80 -5.53 -6.06
CA ALA A 129 -6.96 -4.37 -5.76
C ALA A 129 -6.72 -3.48 -6.99
N GLU A 130 -6.60 -4.09 -8.18
CA GLU A 130 -6.38 -3.37 -9.44
C GLU A 130 -7.56 -2.48 -9.82
N VAL A 131 -8.77 -3.04 -9.85
CA VAL A 131 -9.94 -2.29 -10.32
C VAL A 131 -10.37 -1.24 -9.31
N ILE A 132 -10.36 -1.55 -8.00
CA ILE A 132 -10.80 -0.58 -7.00
C ILE A 132 -9.84 0.60 -6.86
N SER A 133 -8.52 0.36 -6.92
CA SER A 133 -7.52 1.43 -6.92
C SER A 133 -7.66 2.32 -8.16
N GLN A 134 -7.94 1.74 -9.33
CA GLN A 134 -8.23 2.50 -10.54
C GLN A 134 -9.49 3.36 -10.37
N CYS A 135 -10.56 2.78 -9.84
CA CYS A 135 -11.84 3.45 -9.65
C CYS A 135 -11.70 4.69 -8.75
N VAL A 136 -11.07 4.55 -7.58
CA VAL A 136 -10.92 5.67 -6.64
C VAL A 136 -9.96 6.75 -7.16
N VAL A 137 -8.83 6.34 -7.77
CA VAL A 137 -7.86 7.28 -8.34
C VAL A 137 -8.46 8.09 -9.47
N GLU A 138 -9.27 7.47 -10.34
CA GLU A 138 -9.96 8.19 -11.41
C GLU A 138 -11.05 9.13 -10.86
N GLY A 139 -11.71 8.73 -9.76
CA GLY A 139 -12.63 9.60 -9.02
C GLY A 139 -11.94 10.87 -8.48
N TRP A 140 -10.76 10.73 -7.87
CA TRP A 140 -9.95 11.86 -7.42
C TRP A 140 -9.42 12.69 -8.60
N ARG A 141 -8.94 12.06 -9.67
CA ARG A 141 -8.46 12.75 -10.89
C ARG A 141 -9.53 13.66 -11.50
N ASN A 142 -10.79 13.24 -11.47
CA ASN A 142 -11.91 14.00 -12.03
C ASN A 142 -12.48 15.06 -11.07
N SER A 143 -11.96 15.16 -9.83
CA SER A 143 -12.30 16.22 -8.88
C SER A 143 -11.18 17.26 -8.84
N PRO A 144 -11.42 18.54 -9.23
CA PRO A 144 -10.37 19.55 -9.27
C PRO A 144 -9.61 19.75 -7.94
N GLY A 145 -10.32 19.67 -6.81
CA GLY A 145 -9.69 19.80 -5.48
C GLY A 145 -8.79 18.62 -5.15
N HIS A 146 -9.27 17.39 -5.39
CA HIS A 146 -8.47 16.20 -5.12
C HIS A 146 -7.28 16.06 -6.08
N TYR A 147 -7.50 16.37 -7.36
CA TYR A 147 -6.46 16.36 -8.37
C TYR A 147 -5.34 17.34 -8.04
N ALA A 148 -5.66 18.54 -7.53
CA ALA A 148 -4.66 19.51 -7.10
C ALA A 148 -3.70 18.96 -6.02
N ASN A 149 -4.20 18.14 -5.10
CA ASN A 149 -3.35 17.46 -4.11
C ASN A 149 -2.45 16.41 -4.76
N MET A 150 -3.00 15.58 -5.68
CA MET A 150 -2.24 14.52 -6.36
C MET A 150 -1.05 15.04 -7.17
N VAL A 151 -1.18 16.24 -7.74
CA VAL A 151 -0.11 16.90 -8.53
C VAL A 151 0.60 18.02 -7.76
N GLY A 152 0.35 18.15 -6.46
CA GLY A 152 0.98 19.14 -5.60
C GLY A 152 2.46 18.86 -5.34
N GLU A 153 3.14 19.87 -4.79
CA GLU A 153 4.54 19.78 -4.37
C GLU A 153 4.63 19.03 -3.03
N PHE A 154 4.63 17.69 -3.09
CA PHE A 154 4.81 16.79 -1.95
C PHE A 154 5.89 15.76 -2.26
N ASN A 155 6.47 15.16 -1.20
CA ASN A 155 7.51 14.14 -1.34
C ASN A 155 7.00 12.75 -0.99
N GLU A 156 5.95 12.67 -0.16
CA GLU A 156 5.45 11.43 0.40
C GLU A 156 3.94 11.29 0.25
N LEU A 157 3.49 10.05 0.21
CA LEU A 157 2.09 9.66 0.19
C LEU A 157 1.87 8.49 1.16
N GLY A 158 0.84 8.61 1.99
CA GLY A 158 0.21 7.49 2.68
C GLY A 158 -1.17 7.21 2.14
N VAL A 159 -1.59 5.94 2.17
CA VAL A 159 -2.89 5.48 1.70
C VAL A 159 -3.54 4.55 2.72
N GLY A 160 -4.62 5.04 3.32
CA GLY A 160 -5.47 4.29 4.23
C GLY A 160 -6.60 3.59 3.51
N VAL A 161 -6.91 2.36 3.93
CA VAL A 161 -8.02 1.56 3.37
C VAL A 161 -8.82 0.91 4.49
N ALA A 162 -10.13 1.18 4.55
CA ALA A 162 -11.02 0.58 5.53
C ALA A 162 -12.29 0.03 4.88
N PHE A 163 -12.69 -1.18 5.27
CA PHE A 163 -13.87 -1.87 4.73
C PHE A 163 -15.01 -1.78 5.75
N THR A 164 -16.20 -1.41 5.28
CA THR A 164 -17.43 -1.51 6.05
C THR A 164 -18.01 -2.94 5.97
N GLN A 165 -18.97 -3.25 6.84
CA GLN A 165 -19.67 -4.54 6.79
C GLN A 165 -20.62 -4.66 5.59
N ASP A 166 -21.14 -3.53 5.09
CA ASP A 166 -22.04 -3.42 3.94
C ASP A 166 -21.29 -3.32 2.59
N SER A 167 -20.04 -3.78 2.54
CA SER A 167 -19.22 -3.87 1.32
C SER A 167 -18.93 -2.52 0.66
N ILE A 168 -18.69 -1.48 1.44
CA ILE A 168 -18.13 -0.21 0.99
C ILE A 168 -16.67 -0.13 1.46
N VAL A 169 -15.79 0.37 0.61
CA VAL A 169 -14.38 0.60 0.96
C VAL A 169 -14.15 2.09 1.01
N TYR A 170 -13.65 2.58 2.14
CA TYR A 170 -13.20 3.95 2.35
C TYR A 170 -11.70 4.04 2.13
N PHE A 171 -11.29 5.16 1.53
CA PHE A 171 -9.93 5.48 1.17
C PHE A 171 -9.58 6.87 1.66
N THR A 172 -8.36 7.01 2.15
CA THR A 172 -7.75 8.31 2.42
C THR A 172 -6.36 8.33 1.82
N GLN A 173 -6.02 9.37 1.05
CA GLN A 173 -4.64 9.71 0.69
C GLN A 173 -4.18 10.83 1.61
N VAL A 174 -3.00 10.71 2.21
CA VAL A 174 -2.34 11.81 2.92
C VAL A 174 -1.01 12.11 2.25
N PHE A 175 -0.88 13.33 1.73
CA PHE A 175 0.34 13.83 1.10
C PHE A 175 1.13 14.64 2.11
N ARG A 176 2.46 14.46 2.15
CA ARG A 176 3.31 15.12 3.15
C ARG A 176 4.60 15.70 2.56
N ILE A 177 4.98 16.86 3.09
CA ILE A 177 6.38 17.28 3.23
C ILE A 177 6.71 17.20 4.72
N PRO A 178 7.71 16.41 5.14
CA PRO A 178 8.13 16.32 6.54
C PRO A 178 8.56 17.65 7.17
#